data_AF-A0A074L0J4-F1
#
_entry.id   AF-A0A074L0J4-F1
#
_cell.length_a   1.000
_cell.length_b   1.000
_cell.length_c   1.000
_cell.angle_alpha   90.00
_cell.angle_beta   90.00
_cell.angle_gamma   90.00
#
_symmetry.space_group_name_H-M   'P 1'
#
loop_
_entity.id
_entity.type
_entity.pdbx_description
1 polymer ?
#
loop_
_entity_poly.entity_id
_entity_poly.type
_entity_poly.pdbx_seq_one_letter_code
_entity_poly.pdbx_strand_id
1 'polypeptide(L)'
;MRTWFLCKVKYAKENEQGLLKNVSEQYLVDAVSFTEAEARIYDMLGSVIRGDFQVTNISKSNIVDVFFYEDVDIWHKCKITYVVADADSGKEKKVTQYMLVTAHNVKEAYERIYESMSNMLVSFNVPDVTESPIVEIFPYEKEDEELLPPPGANLRPVSEVKAEQERRDQARFEQENARKSAKEEKAEEDQEESEYETNLENEEN
;
A
#
# COMPACT_ATOMS: atom_id res chain seq x y z
N MET A 1 0.29 -1.90 -1.97
CA MET A 1 0.07 -3.05 -1.08
C MET A 1 1.44 -3.63 -0.78
N ARG A 2 1.94 -3.45 0.44
CA ARG A 2 3.24 -4.04 0.85
C ARG A 2 3.07 -5.55 0.95
N THR A 3 3.99 -6.30 0.35
CA THR A 3 3.97 -7.76 0.42
C THR A 3 5.33 -8.23 0.91
N TRP A 4 5.33 -8.77 2.12
CA TRP A 4 6.55 -9.29 2.73
C TRP A 4 6.83 -10.70 2.21
N PHE A 5 8.07 -10.93 1.77
CA PHE A 5 8.61 -12.22 1.38
C PHE A 5 9.66 -12.65 2.41
N LEU A 6 9.54 -13.88 2.89
CA LEU A 6 10.52 -14.51 3.76
C LEU A 6 11.51 -15.29 2.90
N CYS A 7 12.75 -14.79 2.86
CA CYS A 7 13.87 -15.36 2.12
C CYS A 7 14.81 -16.07 3.08
N LYS A 8 15.06 -17.36 2.85
CA LYS A 8 16.04 -18.16 3.61
C LYS A 8 17.31 -18.28 2.81
N VAL A 9 18.41 -17.79 3.37
CA VAL A 9 19.72 -17.78 2.72
C VAL A 9 20.67 -18.68 3.48
N LYS A 10 21.51 -19.39 2.73
CA LYS A 10 22.55 -20.26 3.27
C LYS A 10 23.89 -19.83 2.71
N TYR A 11 24.85 -19.61 3.60
CA TYR A 11 26.20 -19.22 3.22
C TYR A 11 27.22 -19.81 4.19
N ALA A 12 28.47 -19.85 3.77
CA ALA A 12 29.58 -20.28 4.60
C ALA A 12 30.14 -19.07 5.36
N LYS A 13 29.99 -19.06 6.69
CA LYS A 13 30.59 -18.04 7.55
C LYS A 13 31.86 -18.60 8.17
N GLU A 14 32.96 -17.87 8.05
CA GLU A 14 34.20 -18.21 8.73
C GLU A 14 34.04 -17.89 10.21
N ASN A 15 34.18 -18.91 11.07
CA ASN A 15 34.13 -18.72 12.51
C ASN A 15 35.49 -18.19 13.02
N GLU A 16 35.56 -17.68 14.26
CA GLU A 16 36.80 -17.14 14.88
C GLU A 16 37.99 -18.14 14.92
N GLN A 17 37.75 -19.41 14.61
CA GLN A 17 38.76 -20.48 14.52
C GLN A 17 39.21 -20.79 13.08
N GLY A 18 38.81 -19.98 12.09
CA GLY A 18 39.16 -20.18 10.68
C GLY A 18 38.43 -21.34 9.99
N LEU A 19 37.41 -21.91 10.61
CA LEU A 19 36.60 -22.99 10.04
C LEU A 19 35.35 -22.40 9.35
N LEU A 20 35.16 -22.74 8.07
CA LEU A 20 33.94 -22.40 7.34
C LEU A 20 32.77 -23.26 7.84
N LYS A 21 31.79 -22.61 8.49
CA LYS A 21 30.54 -23.25 8.91
C LYS A 21 29.39 -22.74 8.04
N ASN A 22 28.61 -23.68 7.51
CA ASN A 22 27.38 -23.34 6.82
C ASN A 22 26.34 -22.85 7.83
N VAL A 23 25.93 -21.60 7.69
CA VAL A 23 24.86 -20.97 8.47
C VAL A 23 23.64 -20.76 7.58
N SER A 24 22.45 -20.80 8.17
CA SER A 24 21.20 -20.49 7.48
C SER A 24 20.46 -19.41 8.24
N GLU A 25 20.21 -18.31 7.55
CA GLU A 25 19.60 -17.10 8.10
C GLU A 25 18.32 -16.79 7.33
N GLN A 26 17.40 -16.09 8.00
CA GLN A 26 16.11 -15.70 7.44
C GLN A 26 16.04 -14.18 7.38
N TYR A 27 15.64 -13.70 6.21
CA TYR A 27 15.51 -12.29 5.90
C TYR A 27 14.08 -12.02 5.43
N LEU A 28 13.54 -10.88 5.83
CA LEU A 28 12.23 -10.42 5.36
C LEU A 28 12.43 -9.29 4.36
N VAL A 29 11.83 -9.39 3.18
CA VAL A 29 11.95 -8.38 2.12
C VAL A 29 10.57 -7.93 1.69
N ASP A 30 10.36 -6.62 1.60
CA ASP A 30 9.18 -6.08 0.93
C ASP A 30 9.43 -6.03 -0.58
N ALA A 31 8.59 -6.70 -1.36
CA ALA A 31 8.68 -6.75 -2.81
C ALA A 31 7.29 -6.95 -3.42
N VAL A 32 7.17 -6.81 -4.74
CA VAL A 32 5.91 -7.07 -5.46
C VAL A 32 5.86 -8.50 -5.98
N SER A 33 7.00 -9.09 -6.31
CA SER A 33 7.10 -10.45 -6.90
C SER A 33 8.24 -11.28 -6.32
N PHE A 34 8.20 -12.60 -6.51
CA PHE A 34 9.26 -13.52 -6.08
C PHE A 34 10.61 -13.21 -6.74
N THR A 35 10.60 -12.86 -8.04
CA THR A 35 11.81 -12.52 -8.80
C THR A 35 12.45 -11.23 -8.29
N GLU A 36 11.62 -10.23 -7.94
CA GLU A 36 12.10 -8.99 -7.33
C GLU A 36 12.65 -9.21 -5.93
N ALA A 37 11.98 -10.01 -5.10
CA ALA A 37 12.46 -10.36 -3.77
C ALA A 37 13.82 -11.08 -3.82
N GLU A 38 14.01 -11.96 -4.80
CA GLU A 38 15.29 -12.64 -5.04
C GLU A 38 16.38 -11.64 -5.42
N ALA A 39 16.14 -10.80 -6.41
CA ALA A 39 17.10 -9.80 -6.88
C ALA A 39 17.53 -8.86 -5.74
N ARG A 40 16.59 -8.31 -4.98
CA ARG A 40 16.89 -7.43 -3.83
C ARG A 40 17.72 -8.14 -2.77
N ILE A 41 17.41 -9.40 -2.47
CA ILE A 41 18.24 -10.17 -1.53
C ILE A 41 19.67 -10.34 -2.05
N TYR A 42 19.84 -10.60 -3.34
CA TYR A 42 21.18 -10.73 -3.90
C TYR A 42 21.97 -9.42 -3.81
N ASP A 43 21.33 -8.29 -4.09
CA ASP A 43 21.97 -6.97 -4.03
C ASP A 43 22.39 -6.61 -2.60
N MET A 44 21.48 -6.77 -1.63
CA MET A 44 21.74 -6.43 -0.24
C MET A 44 22.77 -7.37 0.40
N LEU A 45 22.58 -8.68 0.28
CA LEU A 45 23.47 -9.65 0.91
C LEU A 45 24.82 -9.76 0.19
N GLY A 46 24.90 -9.42 -1.09
CA GLY A 46 26.17 -9.35 -1.82
C GLY A 46 27.14 -8.33 -1.21
N SER A 47 26.63 -7.27 -0.58
CA SER A 47 27.47 -6.29 0.13
C SER A 47 27.90 -6.78 1.52
N VAL A 48 27.06 -7.57 2.19
CA VAL A 48 27.23 -8.01 3.59
C VAL A 48 28.09 -9.28 3.68
N ILE A 49 27.87 -10.24 2.79
CA ILE A 49 28.49 -11.57 2.84
C ILE A 49 29.69 -11.60 1.89
N ARG A 50 30.90 -11.80 2.42
CA ARG A 50 32.09 -12.07 1.60
C ARG A 50 32.10 -13.53 1.16
N GLY A 51 31.61 -13.81 -0.04
CA GLY A 51 31.66 -15.13 -0.67
C GLY A 51 30.35 -15.51 -1.36
N ASP A 52 30.28 -16.75 -1.83
CA ASP A 52 29.07 -17.27 -2.46
C ASP A 52 28.01 -17.58 -1.39
N PHE A 53 26.82 -17.04 -1.58
CA PHE A 53 25.62 -17.40 -0.83
C PHE A 53 24.56 -17.92 -1.77
N GLN A 54 23.70 -18.79 -1.24
CA GLN A 54 22.60 -19.36 -1.99
C GLN A 54 21.27 -19.08 -1.29
N VAL A 55 20.34 -18.48 -2.03
CA VAL A 55 18.95 -18.39 -1.59
C VAL A 55 18.32 -19.78 -1.69
N THR A 56 17.95 -20.36 -0.55
CA THR A 56 17.43 -21.74 -0.46
C THR A 56 15.92 -21.79 -0.61
N ASN A 57 15.22 -20.76 -0.15
CA ASN A 57 13.76 -20.70 -0.19
C ASN A 57 13.28 -19.25 -0.17
N ILE A 58 12.23 -18.96 -0.96
CA ILE A 58 11.51 -17.69 -0.94
C ILE A 58 10.04 -18.03 -0.77
N SER A 59 9.41 -17.48 0.27
CA SER A 59 8.00 -17.73 0.57
C SER A 59 7.27 -16.43 0.86
N LYS A 60 6.02 -16.30 0.42
CA LYS A 60 5.20 -15.14 0.77
C LYS A 60 4.84 -15.21 2.26
N SER A 61 5.15 -14.16 3.00
CA SER A 61 4.87 -14.08 4.42
C SER A 61 3.43 -13.65 4.70
N ASN A 62 2.96 -14.01 5.89
CA ASN A 62 1.66 -13.58 6.43
C ASN A 62 1.77 -12.36 7.35
N ILE A 63 2.95 -11.75 7.40
CA ILE A 63 3.21 -10.51 8.13
C ILE A 63 2.52 -9.37 7.38
N VAL A 64 1.78 -8.55 8.11
CA VAL A 64 1.05 -7.40 7.57
C VAL A 64 1.86 -6.14 7.75
N ASP A 65 2.47 -5.97 8.93
CA ASP A 65 3.21 -4.76 9.28
C ASP A 65 4.46 -5.06 10.12
N VAL A 66 5.40 -4.11 10.08
CA VAL A 66 6.70 -4.19 10.74
C VAL A 66 6.97 -2.87 11.47
N PHE A 67 7.19 -2.94 12.77
CA PHE A 67 7.52 -1.81 13.63
C PHE A 67 8.98 -1.88 14.04
N PHE A 68 9.79 -0.95 13.54
CA PHE A 68 11.20 -0.86 13.85
C PHE A 68 11.44 0.19 14.94
N TYR A 69 12.16 -0.22 15.98
CA TYR A 69 12.68 0.60 17.06
C TYR A 69 14.21 0.43 17.08
N GLU A 70 14.94 1.55 17.07
CA GLU A 70 16.41 1.61 16.88
C GLU A 70 17.23 1.08 18.08
N ASP A 71 16.56 0.79 19.18
CA ASP A 71 17.17 0.39 20.44
C ASP A 71 17.63 -1.08 20.47
N VAL A 72 17.13 -1.94 19.58
CA VAL A 72 17.45 -3.38 19.57
C VAL A 72 17.20 -4.04 18.22
N ASP A 73 18.06 -5.01 17.87
CA ASP A 73 18.01 -5.75 16.60
C ASP A 73 17.37 -7.15 16.73
N ILE A 74 16.54 -7.36 17.76
CA ILE A 74 15.86 -8.65 18.01
C ILE A 74 14.39 -8.55 17.61
N TRP A 75 14.04 -9.28 16.55
CA TRP A 75 12.71 -9.31 15.99
C TRP A 75 11.77 -10.26 16.74
N HIS A 76 10.59 -9.77 17.11
CA HIS A 76 9.53 -10.54 17.74
C HIS A 76 8.29 -10.57 16.85
N LYS A 77 7.77 -11.77 16.60
CA LYS A 77 6.54 -12.01 15.84
C LYS A 77 5.35 -12.00 16.80
N CYS A 78 4.48 -11.02 16.62
CA CYS A 78 3.26 -10.83 17.39
C CYS A 78 2.05 -11.26 16.56
N LYS A 79 1.25 -12.17 17.10
CA LYS A 79 -0.04 -12.54 16.52
C LYS A 79 -1.11 -11.63 17.11
N ILE A 80 -1.87 -10.98 16.26
CA ILE A 80 -2.96 -10.09 16.66
C ILE A 80 -4.27 -10.61 16.10
N THR A 81 -5.31 -10.59 16.92
CA THR A 81 -6.66 -10.96 16.54
C THR A 81 -7.63 -9.86 16.89
N TYR A 82 -8.50 -9.50 15.96
CA TYR A 82 -9.56 -8.53 16.20
C TYR A 82 -10.84 -9.01 15.53
N VAL A 83 -11.97 -8.50 16.02
CA VAL A 83 -13.30 -8.86 15.53
C VAL A 83 -13.81 -7.70 14.70
N VAL A 84 -14.19 -7.99 13.46
CA VAL A 84 -14.84 -7.03 12.58
C VAL A 84 -16.31 -7.43 12.45
N ALA A 85 -17.20 -6.50 12.78
CA ALA A 85 -18.62 -6.67 12.49
C ALA A 85 -18.87 -6.33 11.02
N ASP A 86 -19.39 -7.30 10.27
CA ASP A 86 -19.87 -7.08 8.92
C ASP A 86 -21.25 -6.39 8.97
N ALA A 87 -21.32 -5.17 8.45
CA ALA A 87 -22.53 -4.34 8.49
C ALA A 87 -23.70 -4.96 7.70
N ASP A 88 -23.41 -5.83 6.73
CA ASP A 88 -24.42 -6.44 5.86
C ASP A 88 -24.97 -7.76 6.41
N SER A 89 -24.16 -8.53 7.17
CA SER A 89 -24.54 -9.87 7.61
C SER A 89 -24.74 -10.01 9.12
N GLY A 90 -24.32 -9.03 9.93
CA GLY A 90 -24.34 -9.12 11.41
C GLY A 90 -23.47 -10.25 11.96
N LYS A 91 -22.68 -10.91 11.10
CA LYS A 91 -21.75 -11.97 11.47
C LYS A 91 -20.41 -11.34 11.81
N GLU A 92 -19.94 -11.61 13.02
CA GLU A 92 -18.62 -11.22 13.49
C GLU A 92 -17.56 -12.08 12.81
N LYS A 93 -16.64 -11.44 12.07
CA LYS A 93 -15.48 -12.12 11.50
C LYS A 93 -14.25 -11.87 12.36
N LYS A 94 -13.70 -12.95 12.91
CA LYS A 94 -12.40 -12.91 13.58
C LYS A 94 -11.29 -12.87 12.54
N VAL A 95 -10.56 -11.76 12.48
CA VAL A 95 -9.40 -11.60 11.61
C VAL A 95 -8.14 -11.80 12.44
N THR A 96 -7.20 -12.60 11.92
CA THR A 96 -5.89 -12.80 12.53
C THR A 96 -4.84 -12.17 11.61
N GLN A 97 -4.00 -11.33 12.18
CA GLN A 97 -2.86 -10.72 11.51
C GLN A 97 -1.57 -11.03 12.27
N TYR A 98 -0.45 -10.96 11.56
CA TYR A 98 0.87 -11.11 12.15
C TYR A 98 1.65 -9.82 11.93
N MET A 99 2.32 -9.36 12.97
CA MET A 99 3.15 -8.16 12.94
C MET A 99 4.52 -8.49 13.52
N LEU A 100 5.52 -7.73 13.10
CA LEU A 100 6.87 -7.80 13.67
C LEU A 100 7.18 -6.53 14.44
N VAL A 101 7.91 -6.68 15.53
CA VAL A 101 8.40 -5.56 16.35
C VAL A 101 9.81 -5.86 16.83
N THR A 102 10.67 -4.85 16.94
CA THR A 102 11.94 -5.00 17.66
C THR A 102 11.75 -4.74 19.16
N ALA A 103 12.28 -5.63 20.00
CA ALA A 103 12.24 -5.51 21.47
C ALA A 103 13.33 -6.37 22.13
N HIS A 104 13.76 -6.03 23.35
CA HIS A 104 14.72 -6.86 24.08
C HIS A 104 14.08 -8.11 24.66
N ASN A 105 12.80 -8.04 25.03
CA ASN A 105 12.07 -9.13 25.68
C ASN A 105 10.64 -9.24 25.14
N VAL A 106 10.05 -10.43 25.27
CA VAL A 106 8.64 -10.70 24.92
C VAL A 106 7.65 -9.75 25.61
N LYS A 107 7.91 -9.37 26.86
CA LYS A 107 7.06 -8.41 27.60
C LYS A 107 7.06 -7.03 26.95
N GLU A 108 8.24 -6.55 26.58
CA GLU A 108 8.41 -5.25 25.95
C GLU A 108 7.86 -5.25 24.52
N ALA A 109 8.02 -6.35 23.77
CA ALA A 109 7.40 -6.53 22.47
C ALA A 109 5.87 -6.40 22.54
N TYR A 110 5.25 -6.98 23.58
CA TYR A 110 3.82 -6.84 23.82
C TYR A 110 3.42 -5.39 24.08
N GLU A 111 4.15 -4.68 24.95
CA GLU A 111 3.88 -3.28 25.29
C GLU A 111 3.99 -2.36 24.05
N ARG A 112 5.04 -2.52 23.24
CA ARG A 112 5.26 -1.73 22.01
C ARG A 112 4.20 -1.96 20.95
N ILE A 113 3.81 -3.22 20.75
CA ILE A 113 2.70 -3.53 19.83
C ILE A 113 1.39 -2.98 20.38
N TYR A 114 1.15 -3.05 21.68
CA TYR A 114 -0.06 -2.50 22.28
C TYR A 114 -0.14 -0.98 22.10
N GLU A 115 0.98 -0.28 22.29
CA GLU A 115 1.09 1.16 22.04
C GLU A 115 0.89 1.49 20.56
N SER A 116 1.57 0.78 19.65
CA SER A 116 1.44 0.96 18.21
C SER A 116 0.00 0.75 17.71
N MET A 117 -0.70 -0.21 18.29
CA MET A 117 -2.08 -0.57 17.94
C MET A 117 -3.13 0.22 18.72
N SER A 118 -2.74 1.01 19.73
CA SER A 118 -3.67 1.81 20.54
C SER A 118 -4.40 2.87 19.73
N ASN A 119 -3.81 3.32 18.62
CA ASN A 119 -4.44 4.24 17.67
C ASN A 119 -5.56 3.59 16.84
N MET A 120 -5.69 2.26 16.87
CA MET A 120 -6.72 1.55 16.15
C MET A 120 -8.03 1.58 16.94
N LEU A 121 -9.12 2.09 16.34
CA LEU A 121 -10.44 2.18 16.97
C LEU A 121 -11.12 0.81 17.22
N VAL A 122 -10.43 -0.28 16.93
CA VAL A 122 -10.98 -1.64 16.97
C VAL A 122 -10.37 -2.39 18.15
N SER A 123 -11.22 -3.11 18.90
CA SER A 123 -10.74 -3.99 19.96
C SER A 123 -9.91 -5.13 19.39
N PHE A 124 -8.65 -5.18 19.79
CA PHE A 124 -7.71 -6.23 19.42
C PHE A 124 -7.22 -7.00 20.63
N ASN A 125 -6.78 -8.22 20.40
CA ASN A 125 -6.17 -9.10 21.37
C ASN A 125 -4.88 -9.66 20.78
N VAL A 126 -3.82 -9.71 21.59
CA VAL A 126 -2.52 -10.28 21.20
C VAL A 126 -2.39 -11.65 21.87
N PRO A 127 -2.84 -12.74 21.22
CA PRO A 127 -2.81 -14.08 21.82
C PRO A 127 -1.41 -14.68 21.97
N ASP A 128 -0.44 -14.24 21.17
CA ASP A 128 0.87 -14.88 21.11
C ASP A 128 1.96 -13.89 20.68
N VAL A 129 3.11 -13.97 21.34
CA VAL A 129 4.32 -13.19 21.05
C VAL A 129 5.49 -14.15 21.13
N THR A 130 6.22 -14.28 20.02
CA THR A 130 7.33 -15.22 19.89
C THR A 130 8.55 -14.52 19.33
N GLU A 131 9.74 -14.90 19.79
CA GLU A 131 10.99 -14.44 19.17
C GLU A 131 11.09 -15.02 17.75
N SER A 132 11.43 -14.18 16.79
CA SER A 132 11.48 -14.54 15.38
C SER A 132 12.92 -14.91 14.98
N PRO A 133 13.13 -15.96 14.17
CA PRO A 133 14.45 -16.29 13.64
C PRO A 133 14.90 -15.36 12.49
N ILE A 134 14.21 -14.23 12.29
CA ILE A 134 14.53 -13.24 11.27
C ILE A 134 15.70 -12.41 11.76
N VAL A 135 16.72 -12.29 10.94
CA VAL A 135 17.95 -11.54 11.26
C VAL A 135 17.74 -10.07 10.92
N GLU A 136 17.30 -9.79 9.70
CA GLU A 136 17.16 -8.42 9.20
C GLU A 136 15.91 -8.29 8.32
N ILE A 137 15.34 -7.08 8.30
CA ILE A 137 14.20 -6.73 7.47
C ILE A 137 14.64 -5.65 6.48
N PHE A 138 14.41 -5.92 5.21
CA PHE A 138 14.64 -5.00 4.11
C PHE A 138 13.30 -4.41 3.69
N PRO A 139 12.91 -3.24 4.26
CA PRO A 139 11.74 -2.54 3.78
C PRO A 139 11.95 -2.11 2.33
N TYR A 140 10.85 -1.89 1.62
CA TYR A 140 10.92 -1.39 0.26
C TYR A 140 11.38 0.06 0.30
N GLU A 141 12.66 0.28 0.01
CA GLU A 141 13.20 1.61 -0.17
C GLU A 141 12.58 2.21 -1.43
N LYS A 142 11.88 3.32 -1.25
CA LYS A 142 11.42 4.17 -2.34
C LYS A 142 12.55 4.86 -3.12
N GLU A 143 13.82 4.54 -2.85
CA GLU A 143 14.94 5.05 -3.63
C GLU A 143 14.94 4.53 -5.08
N ASP A 144 14.19 3.46 -5.38
CA ASP A 144 13.90 3.08 -6.77
C ASP A 144 13.05 4.12 -7.53
N GLU A 145 12.42 5.08 -6.84
CA GLU A 145 11.75 6.23 -7.47
C GLU A 145 12.76 7.33 -7.87
N GLU A 146 13.93 7.41 -7.23
CA GLU A 146 15.04 8.33 -7.59
C GLU A 146 15.96 7.78 -8.68
N LEU A 147 16.06 6.45 -8.82
CA LEU A 147 16.80 5.79 -9.90
C LEU A 147 16.02 5.73 -11.22
N LEU A 148 14.76 6.17 -11.24
CA LEU A 148 14.07 6.44 -12.49
C LEU A 148 14.84 7.56 -13.20
N PRO A 149 15.26 7.37 -14.47
CA PRO A 149 15.82 8.47 -15.23
C PRO A 149 14.82 9.64 -15.15
N PRO A 150 15.30 10.90 -14.99
CA PRO A 150 14.42 12.05 -14.89
C PRO A 150 13.38 11.95 -16.01
N PRO A 151 12.08 12.16 -15.71
CA PRO A 151 11.02 12.02 -16.69
C PRO A 151 11.46 12.71 -17.97
N GLY A 152 11.64 11.95 -19.06
CA GLY A 152 12.17 12.50 -20.30
C GLY A 152 11.39 13.76 -20.66
N ALA A 153 12.05 14.78 -21.21
CA ALA A 153 11.53 16.15 -21.40
C ALA A 153 10.17 16.29 -22.13
N ASN A 154 9.58 15.19 -22.59
CA ASN A 154 8.27 15.08 -23.22
C ASN A 154 7.15 14.61 -22.27
N LEU A 155 7.45 14.31 -21.00
CA LEU A 155 6.47 13.87 -20.00
C LEU A 155 6.05 15.04 -19.13
N ARG A 156 4.74 15.32 -19.10
CA ARG A 156 4.14 16.35 -18.24
C ARG A 156 3.77 15.77 -16.88
N PRO A 157 3.95 16.50 -15.76
CA PRO A 157 3.55 16.04 -14.43
C PRO A 157 2.07 15.66 -14.38
N VAL A 158 1.75 14.56 -13.69
CA VAL A 158 0.38 14.06 -13.55
C VAL A 158 -0.55 15.07 -12.85
N SER A 159 -0.01 15.90 -11.96
CA SER A 159 -0.74 17.00 -11.31
C SER A 159 -1.25 18.02 -12.33
N GLU A 160 -0.42 18.38 -13.31
CA GLU A 160 -0.76 19.34 -14.35
C GLU A 160 -1.80 18.77 -15.32
N VAL A 161 -1.67 17.49 -15.68
CA VAL A 161 -2.65 16.79 -16.54
C VAL A 161 -4.00 16.67 -15.85
N LYS A 162 -4.05 16.36 -14.55
CA LYS A 162 -5.30 16.30 -13.79
C LYS A 162 -5.98 17.66 -13.72
N ALA A 163 -5.24 18.73 -13.43
CA ALA A 163 -5.78 20.09 -13.37
C ALA A 163 -6.26 20.61 -14.73
N GLU A 164 -5.60 20.23 -15.83
CA GLU A 164 -6.04 20.52 -17.20
C GLU A 164 -7.33 19.76 -17.53
N GLN A 165 -7.42 18.49 -17.12
CA GLN A 165 -8.58 17.65 -17.38
C GLN A 165 -9.81 18.13 -16.58
N GLU A 166 -9.64 18.49 -15.32
CA GLU A 166 -10.70 19.12 -14.50
C GLU A 166 -11.19 20.42 -15.13
N ARG A 167 -10.29 21.31 -15.57
CA ARG A 167 -10.66 22.55 -16.29
C ARG A 167 -11.43 22.26 -17.58
N ARG A 168 -11.01 21.26 -18.34
CA ARG A 168 -11.68 20.87 -19.59
C ARG A 168 -13.06 20.28 -19.33
N ASP A 169 -13.22 19.49 -18.29
CA ASP A 169 -14.49 18.87 -17.92
C ASP A 169 -15.46 19.93 -17.36
N GLN A 170 -14.94 20.90 -16.62
CA GLN A 170 -15.71 22.06 -16.13
C GLN A 170 -16.19 22.95 -17.28
N ALA A 171 -15.31 23.26 -18.25
CA ALA A 171 -15.71 24.01 -19.44
C ALA A 171 -16.73 23.26 -20.31
N ARG A 172 -16.62 21.93 -20.41
CA ARG A 172 -17.63 21.10 -21.10
C ARG A 172 -18.98 21.16 -20.39
N PHE A 173 -18.98 21.08 -19.07
CA PHE A 173 -20.19 21.15 -18.26
C PHE A 173 -20.88 22.51 -18.41
N GLU A 174 -20.12 23.61 -18.33
CA GLU A 174 -20.65 24.96 -18.54
C GLU A 174 -21.23 25.16 -19.95
N GLN A 175 -20.52 24.67 -20.97
CA GLN A 175 -21.00 24.76 -22.36
C GLN A 175 -22.26 23.92 -22.59
N GLU A 176 -22.37 22.76 -21.96
CA GLU A 176 -23.56 21.92 -22.03
C GLU A 176 -24.74 22.59 -21.33
N ASN A 177 -24.51 23.23 -20.18
CA ASN A 177 -25.55 23.93 -19.44
C ASN A 177 -26.06 25.15 -20.21
N ALA A 178 -25.15 25.95 -20.79
CA ALA A 178 -25.52 27.08 -21.64
C ALA A 178 -26.33 26.66 -22.88
N ARG A 179 -26.02 25.50 -23.47
CA ARG A 179 -26.81 24.93 -24.58
C ARG A 179 -28.19 24.44 -24.16
N LYS A 180 -28.35 23.98 -22.91
CA LYS A 180 -29.66 23.59 -22.37
C LYS A 180 -30.51 24.84 -22.11
N SER A 181 -29.96 25.84 -21.45
CA SER A 181 -30.65 27.12 -21.20
C SER A 181 -31.09 27.81 -22.49
N ALA A 182 -30.22 27.89 -23.51
CA ALA A 182 -30.59 28.48 -24.79
C ALA A 182 -31.65 27.66 -25.58
N LYS A 183 -31.79 26.36 -25.30
CA LYS A 183 -32.87 25.54 -25.87
C LYS A 183 -34.18 25.73 -25.12
N GLU A 184 -34.12 25.94 -23.81
CA GLU A 184 -35.29 26.24 -22.98
C GLU A 184 -35.84 27.63 -23.33
N GLU A 185 -35.00 28.66 -23.38
CA GLU A 185 -35.41 30.02 -23.79
C GLU A 185 -36.05 30.03 -25.19
N LYS A 186 -35.47 29.28 -26.13
CA LYS A 186 -36.03 29.20 -27.49
C LYS A 186 -37.34 28.41 -27.56
N ALA A 187 -37.52 27.42 -26.69
CA ALA A 187 -38.77 26.68 -26.59
C ALA A 187 -39.88 27.51 -25.92
N GLU A 188 -39.52 28.43 -25.01
CA GLU A 188 -40.44 29.40 -24.42
C GLU A 188 -40.86 30.47 -25.45
N GLU A 189 -39.92 31.02 -26.23
CA GLU A 189 -40.24 31.96 -27.33
C GLU A 189 -41.14 31.30 -28.40
N ASP A 190 -40.81 30.07 -28.84
CA ASP A 190 -41.62 29.34 -29.83
C ASP A 190 -43.05 29.04 -29.28
N GLN A 191 -43.21 28.87 -27.96
CA GLN A 191 -44.52 28.69 -27.32
C GLN A 191 -45.32 30.00 -27.28
N GLU A 192 -44.71 31.11 -26.87
CA GLU A 192 -45.38 32.43 -26.84
C GLU A 192 -45.82 32.87 -28.24
N GLU A 193 -45.02 32.62 -29.28
CA GLU A 193 -45.37 32.96 -30.67
C GLU A 193 -46.58 32.13 -31.16
N SER A 194 -46.64 30.84 -30.79
CA SER A 194 -47.76 29.96 -31.11
C SER A 194 -49.07 30.34 -30.38
N GLU A 195 -48.97 30.82 -29.13
CA GLU A 195 -50.13 31.30 -28.36
C GLU A 195 -50.66 32.63 -28.93
N TYR A 196 -49.78 33.51 -29.42
CA TYR A 196 -50.20 34.73 -30.11
C TYR A 196 -50.92 34.45 -31.43
N GLU A 197 -50.40 33.55 -32.27
CA GLU A 197 -51.06 33.16 -33.53
C GLU A 197 -52.44 32.52 -33.29
N THR A 198 -52.54 31.64 -32.28
CA THR A 198 -53.81 30.98 -31.92
C THR A 198 -54.86 31.96 -31.38
N ASN A 199 -54.43 33.02 -30.69
CA ASN A 199 -55.33 34.06 -30.18
C ASN A 199 -55.84 34.99 -31.30
N LEU A 200 -55.01 35.32 -32.30
CA LEU A 200 -55.43 36.10 -33.47
C LEU A 200 -56.45 35.35 -34.35
N GLU A 201 -56.27 34.04 -34.54
CA GLU A 201 -57.22 33.22 -35.33
C GLU A 201 -58.61 33.07 -34.65
N ASN A 202 -58.69 33.24 -33.33
CA ASN A 202 -59.95 33.19 -32.58
C ASN A 202 -60.71 34.54 -32.53
N GLU A 203 -60.08 35.66 -32.90
CA GLU A 203 -60.72 36.98 -32.98
C GLU A 203 -61.30 37.31 -34.37
N GLU A 204 -60.95 36.54 -35.42
CA GLU A 204 -61.47 36.72 -36.79
C GLU A 204 -62.70 35.87 -37.14
N ASN A 205 -63.33 35.18 -36.18
CA ASN A 205 -64.52 34.33 -36.37
C ASN A 205 -65.68 34.73 -35.44
#